data_AF-C4YHV0-F1
#
_entry.id   AF-C4YHV0-F1
#
_cell.length_a   1.000
_cell.length_b   1.000
_cell.length_c   1.000
_cell.angle_alpha   90.00
_cell.angle_beta   90.00
_cell.angle_gamma   90.00
#
_symmetry.space_group_name_H-M   'P 1'
#
loop_
_entity.id
_entity.type
_entity.pdbx_description
1 polymer ?
#
loop_
_entity_poly.entity_id
_entity_poly.type
_entity_poly.pdbx_seq_one_letter_code
_entity_poly.pdbx_strand_id
1 'polypeptide(L)'
;MDELIQNIIEPSSLSEDTISSLHELGDLLRDDTNRIIIHDKLSILLPRFNQILSLLTNQNQNQNQNQLLMNKLQLETLRVIINILANNDLNRDFFTNLTPKLSEINNKKDTHKDKEKGGEFDIDIIVNEFWSIIKIHLDNYMNKIDHHSDRIIEFIFILLNQFIYDTDHKSQYLEFFNSLKIQWEIYPLINEDNIGDIGEFLYELLSSSSSSSSSLSSSNLLTETDRTFLSGKILLDISINDLDEETALIIINLLSLNKPSNELYKKILQQIELYDTNESILIKRKLFVLASDLAPIYDDNNTTMIEQESALNISIDQLQSTNDPYVFSCCCITIGNFIHDKSSMEKALTILFDKSTTPTTSISTGTGTGRRSIPLTIDKLISLYFEINKITDVVQIQSIHMWNNLMNETIANKILTISEDYLLKFTKIIIDNGKYYREILILYLKFIKKLIKLTKHKDSPPYKVLEYIFQNLDKDHNSNDILDIKYLLLQQGRRYTKEMFMELLKSLVHGVNTTNVLEQLKTIAIVNQQILNGELIVNNNDVFDELLVKNYFHPLENLLNQFISLLEDSKLQDNNNNNNPNWEIKIFQNNLKFVAVSIIKIIEQDSNDLLTTTTELLNICRDIINAK
;
A
#
# COMPACT_ATOMS: atom_id res chain seq x y z
N MET A 1 -27.41 43.08 -13.12
CA MET A 1 -26.11 42.53 -13.55
C MET A 1 -25.46 43.42 -14.60
N ASP A 2 -26.11 43.71 -15.74
CA ASP A 2 -25.52 44.57 -16.79
C ASP A 2 -25.09 45.96 -16.28
N GLU A 3 -25.88 46.60 -15.40
CA GLU A 3 -25.52 47.89 -14.80
C GLU A 3 -24.26 47.80 -13.92
N LEU A 4 -24.10 46.73 -13.15
CA LEU A 4 -22.90 46.48 -12.34
C LEU A 4 -21.67 46.25 -13.23
N ILE A 5 -21.83 45.47 -14.30
CA ILE A 5 -20.78 45.20 -15.29
C ILE A 5 -20.35 46.51 -15.95
N GLN A 6 -21.31 47.36 -16.31
CA GLN A 6 -21.03 48.66 -16.90
C GLN A 6 -20.22 49.56 -15.94
N ASN A 7 -20.61 49.61 -14.67
CA ASN A 7 -19.89 50.37 -13.64
C ASN A 7 -18.45 49.86 -13.41
N ILE A 8 -18.21 48.56 -13.59
CA ILE A 8 -16.87 47.97 -13.47
C ILE A 8 -16.00 48.30 -14.68
N ILE A 9 -16.56 48.22 -15.88
CA ILE A 9 -15.85 48.44 -17.16
C ILE A 9 -15.58 49.92 -17.42
N GLU A 10 -16.42 50.83 -16.91
CA GLU A 10 -16.26 52.25 -17.18
C GLU A 10 -14.95 52.83 -16.58
N PRO A 11 -14.18 53.61 -17.36
CA PRO A 11 -12.83 54.04 -17.01
C PRO A 11 -12.76 55.21 -15.99
N SER A 12 -13.88 55.77 -15.54
CA SER A 12 -13.91 56.91 -14.62
C SER A 12 -13.57 56.51 -13.19
N SER A 13 -12.26 56.43 -12.93
CA SER A 13 -11.56 56.24 -11.64
C SER A 13 -11.97 55.01 -10.83
N LEU A 14 -11.01 54.09 -10.65
CA LEU A 14 -11.05 53.05 -9.62
C LEU A 14 -11.42 53.68 -8.26
N SER A 15 -12.66 53.48 -7.82
CA SER A 15 -13.24 54.18 -6.66
C SER A 15 -13.90 53.19 -5.70
N GLU A 16 -14.41 53.69 -4.57
CA GLU A 16 -15.25 52.88 -3.67
C GLU A 16 -16.53 52.38 -4.36
N ASP A 17 -17.05 53.08 -5.38
CA ASP A 17 -18.21 52.64 -6.16
C ASP A 17 -17.89 51.41 -7.01
N THR A 18 -16.66 51.32 -7.54
CA THR A 18 -16.17 50.11 -8.22
C THR A 18 -16.11 48.93 -7.26
N ILE A 19 -15.65 49.15 -6.02
CA ILE A 19 -15.65 48.11 -4.98
C ILE A 19 -17.07 47.66 -4.67
N SER A 20 -18.02 48.59 -4.49
CA SER A 20 -19.43 48.25 -4.24
C SER A 20 -20.01 47.42 -5.38
N SER A 21 -19.71 47.80 -6.62
CA SER A 21 -20.17 47.08 -7.81
C SER A 21 -19.58 45.68 -7.92
N LEU A 22 -18.28 45.51 -7.62
CA LEU A 22 -17.63 44.19 -7.54
C LEU A 22 -18.24 43.34 -6.42
N HIS A 23 -18.48 43.94 -5.26
CA HIS A 23 -19.05 43.24 -4.10
C HIS A 23 -20.46 42.70 -4.40
N GLU A 24 -21.34 43.55 -4.95
CA GLU A 24 -22.70 43.15 -5.36
C GLU A 24 -22.68 42.13 -6.49
N LEU A 25 -21.79 42.29 -7.47
CA LEU A 25 -21.62 41.30 -8.54
C LEU A 25 -21.18 39.95 -7.97
N GLY A 26 -20.23 39.95 -7.04
CA GLY A 26 -19.75 38.76 -6.35
C GLY A 26 -20.88 38.03 -5.60
N ASP A 27 -21.82 38.75 -4.99
CA ASP A 27 -22.98 38.15 -4.32
C ASP A 27 -23.98 37.55 -5.31
N LEU A 28 -24.26 38.22 -6.42
CA LEU A 28 -25.13 37.68 -7.47
C LEU A 28 -24.57 36.39 -8.07
N LEU A 29 -23.25 36.31 -8.22
CA LEU A 29 -22.55 35.16 -8.79
C LEU A 29 -22.51 33.92 -7.89
N ARG A 30 -23.11 33.97 -6.69
CA ARG A 30 -23.32 32.77 -5.87
C ARG A 30 -24.40 31.85 -6.46
N ASP A 31 -25.29 32.38 -7.30
CA ASP A 31 -26.32 31.63 -8.04
C ASP A 31 -25.77 31.05 -9.35
N ASP A 32 -25.98 29.75 -9.58
CA ASP A 32 -25.55 29.04 -10.80
C ASP A 32 -26.06 29.69 -12.09
N THR A 33 -27.29 30.20 -12.08
CA THR A 33 -27.92 30.82 -13.25
C THR A 33 -27.14 32.06 -13.67
N ASN A 34 -26.68 32.84 -12.68
CA ASN A 34 -25.91 34.06 -12.89
C ASN A 34 -24.48 33.75 -13.39
N ARG A 35 -23.89 32.63 -12.95
CA ARG A 35 -22.59 32.15 -13.46
C ARG A 35 -22.65 31.76 -14.94
N ILE A 36 -23.77 31.22 -15.41
CA ILE A 36 -23.95 30.90 -16.84
C ILE A 36 -24.11 32.19 -17.65
N ILE A 37 -24.94 33.13 -17.17
CA ILE A 37 -25.22 34.40 -17.88
C ILE A 37 -23.96 35.26 -18.02
N ILE A 38 -23.08 35.27 -17.02
CA ILE A 38 -21.89 36.12 -17.07
C ILE A 38 -20.84 35.64 -18.10
N HIS A 39 -20.92 34.39 -18.57
CA HIS A 39 -20.01 33.82 -19.56
C HIS A 39 -19.86 34.72 -20.80
N ASP A 40 -20.99 35.18 -21.34
CA ASP A 40 -21.03 36.04 -22.53
C ASP A 40 -20.39 37.43 -22.32
N LYS A 41 -20.10 37.79 -21.07
CA LYS A 41 -19.50 39.07 -20.67
C LYS A 41 -18.03 38.94 -20.27
N LEU A 42 -17.46 37.73 -20.22
CA LEU A 42 -16.08 37.52 -19.79
C LEU A 42 -15.06 38.20 -20.70
N SER A 43 -15.31 38.24 -22.01
CA SER A 43 -14.43 38.89 -23.00
C SER A 43 -14.23 40.39 -22.78
N ILE A 44 -15.20 41.06 -22.14
CA ILE A 44 -15.13 42.49 -21.80
C ILE A 44 -14.74 42.73 -20.33
N LEU A 45 -15.06 41.80 -19.44
CA LEU A 45 -14.74 41.89 -18.01
C LEU A 45 -13.28 41.54 -17.71
N LEU A 46 -12.74 40.47 -18.31
CA LEU A 46 -11.40 39.98 -18.00
C LEU A 46 -10.30 41.02 -18.28
N PRO A 47 -10.32 41.81 -19.38
CA PRO A 47 -9.35 42.89 -19.56
C PRO A 47 -9.39 43.92 -18.42
N ARG A 48 -10.58 44.20 -17.89
CA ARG A 48 -10.74 45.12 -16.76
C ARG A 48 -10.24 44.50 -15.45
N PHE A 49 -10.48 43.21 -15.24
CA PHE A 49 -9.90 42.49 -14.11
C PHE A 49 -8.37 42.46 -14.18
N ASN A 50 -7.78 42.21 -15.36
CA ASN A 50 -6.32 42.29 -15.57
C ASN A 50 -5.78 43.67 -15.19
N GLN A 51 -6.46 44.74 -15.60
CA GLN A 51 -6.09 46.10 -15.21
C GLN A 51 -6.12 46.32 -13.70
N ILE A 52 -7.13 45.79 -12.99
CA ILE A 52 -7.23 45.92 -11.53
C ILE A 52 -6.16 45.09 -10.82
N LEU A 53 -5.97 43.84 -11.25
CA LEU A 53 -5.01 42.92 -10.64
C LEU A 53 -3.56 43.34 -10.90
N SER A 54 -3.26 43.99 -12.01
CA SER A 54 -1.91 44.51 -12.33
C SER A 54 -1.51 45.77 -11.56
N LEU A 55 -2.41 46.36 -10.75
CA LEU A 55 -2.08 47.52 -9.92
C LEU A 55 -1.05 47.15 -8.86
N LEU A 56 0.23 47.43 -9.16
CA LEU A 56 1.34 47.13 -8.26
C LEU A 56 1.29 48.03 -7.01
N THR A 57 1.37 47.39 -5.83
CA THR A 57 1.69 48.06 -4.57
C THR A 57 3.16 48.50 -4.57
N ASN A 58 3.44 49.72 -5.02
CA ASN A 58 4.76 50.34 -4.88
C ASN A 58 4.94 50.86 -3.44
N GLN A 59 5.92 50.32 -2.71
CA GLN A 59 6.21 50.57 -1.28
C GLN A 59 6.73 51.97 -0.92
N ASN A 60 6.52 53.00 -1.74
CA ASN A 60 6.94 54.35 -1.36
C ASN A 60 5.93 54.93 -0.36
N GLN A 61 6.34 54.93 0.92
CA GLN A 61 5.67 55.17 2.21
C GLN A 61 4.74 56.40 2.38
N ASN A 62 4.28 57.07 1.32
CA ASN A 62 3.56 58.34 1.45
C ASN A 62 2.06 58.32 1.09
N GLN A 63 1.40 57.17 0.83
CA GLN A 63 -0.06 57.14 0.58
C GLN A 63 -0.78 55.87 1.11
N ASN A 64 -0.91 55.73 2.43
CA ASN A 64 -1.61 54.60 3.08
C ASN A 64 -3.07 54.40 2.61
N GLN A 65 -3.80 55.45 2.23
CA GLN A 65 -5.21 55.33 1.81
C GLN A 65 -5.38 54.75 0.40
N ASN A 66 -4.55 55.16 -0.56
CA ASN A 66 -4.62 54.65 -1.93
C ASN A 66 -4.21 53.17 -1.97
N GLN A 67 -3.21 52.78 -1.17
CA GLN A 67 -2.78 51.38 -1.06
C GLN A 67 -3.90 50.47 -0.52
N LEU A 68 -4.63 50.90 0.51
CA LEU A 68 -5.76 50.14 1.06
C LEU A 68 -6.89 49.96 0.04
N LEU A 69 -7.18 51.01 -0.75
CA LEU A 69 -8.19 50.95 -1.80
C LEU A 69 -7.80 49.95 -2.89
N MET A 70 -6.55 49.98 -3.36
CA MET A 70 -6.06 49.05 -4.39
C MET A 70 -6.10 47.59 -3.91
N ASN A 71 -5.68 47.33 -2.66
CA ASN A 71 -5.75 45.99 -2.09
C ASN A 71 -7.19 45.47 -2.02
N LYS A 72 -8.15 46.31 -1.61
CA LYS A 72 -9.58 45.93 -1.60
C LYS A 72 -10.11 45.63 -3.00
N LEU A 73 -9.76 46.45 -3.98
CA LEU A 73 -10.13 46.22 -5.38
C LEU A 73 -9.60 44.88 -5.89
N GLN A 74 -8.35 44.53 -5.59
CA GLN A 74 -7.75 43.26 -5.97
C GLN A 74 -8.47 42.07 -5.32
N LEU A 75 -8.72 42.13 -4.01
CA LEU A 75 -9.40 41.06 -3.28
C LEU A 75 -10.84 40.86 -3.78
N GLU A 76 -11.61 41.93 -3.98
CA GLU A 76 -12.98 41.82 -4.50
C GLU A 76 -12.98 41.35 -5.96
N THR A 77 -11.98 41.73 -6.76
CA THR A 77 -11.83 41.21 -8.12
C THR A 77 -11.55 39.70 -8.12
N LEU A 78 -10.63 39.22 -7.27
CA LEU A 78 -10.37 37.78 -7.12
C LEU A 78 -11.61 37.05 -6.61
N ARG A 79 -12.34 37.61 -5.63
CA ARG A 79 -13.61 37.04 -5.14
C ARG A 79 -14.62 36.86 -6.27
N VAL A 80 -14.80 37.88 -7.10
CA VAL A 80 -15.70 37.83 -8.25
C VAL A 80 -15.27 36.72 -9.19
N ILE A 81 -13.98 36.62 -9.53
CA ILE A 81 -13.45 35.58 -10.43
C ILE A 81 -13.64 34.18 -9.85
N ILE A 82 -13.36 33.97 -8.56
CA ILE A 82 -13.61 32.68 -7.88
C ILE A 82 -15.08 32.30 -8.02
N ASN A 83 -16.00 33.24 -7.76
CA ASN A 83 -17.44 32.98 -7.88
C ASN A 83 -17.89 32.76 -9.33
N ILE A 84 -17.20 33.34 -10.33
CA ILE A 84 -17.45 33.04 -11.76
C ILE A 84 -17.09 31.58 -12.06
N LEU A 85 -15.99 31.09 -11.50
CA LEU A 85 -15.44 29.76 -11.79
C LEU A 85 -16.05 28.63 -10.97
N ALA A 86 -16.68 28.95 -9.83
CA ALA A 86 -17.26 27.96 -8.93
C ALA A 86 -18.30 27.08 -9.64
N ASN A 87 -18.05 25.77 -9.67
CA ASN A 87 -18.91 24.75 -10.29
C ASN A 87 -19.37 25.10 -11.73
N ASN A 88 -18.49 25.69 -12.53
CA ASN A 88 -18.84 26.10 -13.89
C ASN A 88 -17.70 25.85 -14.89
N ASP A 89 -17.76 24.69 -15.55
CA ASP A 89 -16.74 24.28 -16.54
C ASP A 89 -16.72 25.19 -17.78
N LEU A 90 -17.85 25.77 -18.21
CA LEU A 90 -17.88 26.74 -19.32
C LEU A 90 -16.99 27.97 -19.04
N ASN A 91 -17.06 28.48 -17.82
CA ASN A 91 -16.23 29.61 -17.40
C ASN A 91 -14.79 29.18 -17.17
N ARG A 92 -14.54 28.02 -16.55
CA ARG A 92 -13.17 27.49 -16.39
C ARG A 92 -12.49 27.28 -17.76
N ASP A 93 -13.20 26.72 -18.74
CA ASP A 93 -12.72 26.53 -20.11
C ASP A 93 -12.35 27.85 -20.81
N PHE A 94 -13.07 28.93 -20.52
CA PHE A 94 -12.71 30.28 -20.98
C PHE A 94 -11.37 30.72 -20.38
N PHE A 95 -11.17 30.52 -19.08
CA PHE A 95 -9.93 30.90 -18.39
C PHE A 95 -8.72 30.00 -18.71
N THR A 96 -8.90 28.87 -19.39
CA THR A 96 -7.79 27.98 -19.79
C THR A 96 -7.64 27.85 -21.31
N ASN A 97 -8.30 28.72 -22.10
CA ASN A 97 -8.32 28.66 -23.56
C ASN A 97 -8.73 27.29 -24.13
N LEU A 98 -9.55 26.53 -23.38
CA LEU A 98 -10.10 25.23 -23.80
C LEU A 98 -11.46 25.38 -24.49
N THR A 99 -11.95 26.60 -24.63
CA THR A 99 -13.22 26.88 -25.31
C THR A 99 -13.15 26.34 -26.75
N PRO A 100 -14.13 25.52 -27.19
CA PRO A 100 -14.24 25.21 -28.61
C PRO A 100 -14.38 26.54 -29.35
N LYS A 101 -13.49 26.80 -30.30
CA LYS A 101 -13.49 28.03 -31.08
C LYS A 101 -14.93 28.34 -31.52
N LEU A 102 -15.43 29.52 -31.17
CA LEU A 102 -16.76 30.03 -31.59
C LEU A 102 -17.00 29.94 -33.11
N SER A 103 -15.96 29.68 -33.91
CA SER A 103 -16.05 29.33 -35.33
C SER A 103 -16.80 28.02 -35.63
N GLU A 104 -16.99 27.11 -34.66
CA GLU A 104 -17.72 25.85 -34.90
C GLU A 104 -19.22 25.94 -34.58
N ILE A 105 -19.66 26.94 -33.81
CA ILE A 105 -21.08 27.14 -33.48
C ILE A 105 -21.79 28.03 -34.52
N ASN A 106 -21.06 28.87 -35.26
CA ASN A 106 -21.64 29.82 -36.22
C ASN A 106 -21.73 29.36 -37.69
N ASN A 107 -21.47 28.07 -38.00
CA ASN A 107 -21.67 27.56 -39.37
C ASN A 107 -23.14 27.25 -39.74
N LYS A 108 -24.12 27.77 -39.00
CA LYS A 108 -25.52 27.84 -39.43
C LYS A 108 -26.22 29.11 -38.93
N LYS A 109 -25.93 30.26 -39.54
CA LYS A 109 -26.94 31.08 -40.25
C LYS A 109 -26.39 32.46 -40.64
N ASP A 110 -26.69 32.79 -41.89
CA ASP A 110 -26.90 34.12 -42.45
C ASP A 110 -25.71 35.08 -42.56
N THR A 111 -25.13 35.00 -43.76
CA THR A 111 -24.57 36.14 -44.50
C THR A 111 -25.47 37.37 -44.41
N HIS A 112 -25.04 38.43 -43.71
CA HIS A 112 -25.17 39.79 -44.21
C HIS A 112 -24.18 40.72 -43.49
N LYS A 113 -23.61 41.61 -44.30
CA LYS A 113 -22.65 42.67 -43.98
C LYS A 113 -23.12 43.48 -42.76
N ASP A 114 -22.20 43.76 -41.84
CA ASP A 114 -21.76 45.14 -41.59
C ASP A 114 -20.38 45.16 -40.92
N LYS A 115 -19.47 45.93 -41.53
CA LYS A 115 -18.18 46.29 -40.95
C LYS A 115 -18.43 47.48 -40.04
N GLU A 116 -18.54 47.24 -38.74
CA GLU A 116 -18.39 48.29 -37.74
C GLU A 116 -17.23 47.98 -36.79
N LYS A 117 -16.60 49.06 -36.36
CA LYS A 117 -15.34 49.13 -35.64
C LYS A 117 -15.49 48.53 -34.23
N GLY A 118 -14.91 47.35 -34.01
CA GLY A 118 -14.60 46.83 -32.69
C GLY A 118 -13.33 46.02 -32.82
N GLY A 119 -12.28 46.38 -32.10
CA GLY A 119 -11.09 45.55 -32.01
C GLY A 119 -11.51 44.22 -31.42
N GLU A 120 -11.49 43.15 -32.23
CA GLU A 120 -11.66 41.79 -31.76
C GLU A 120 -10.44 41.52 -30.87
N PHE A 121 -10.60 41.66 -29.56
CA PHE A 121 -9.53 41.36 -28.62
C PHE A 121 -9.26 39.86 -28.71
N ASP A 122 -8.00 39.52 -28.93
CA ASP A 122 -7.57 38.13 -28.99
C ASP A 122 -7.71 37.52 -27.58
N ILE A 123 -8.69 36.63 -27.41
CA ILE A 123 -9.04 36.01 -26.12
C ILE A 123 -7.82 35.30 -25.53
N ASP A 124 -7.01 34.65 -26.38
CA ASP A 124 -5.81 33.95 -25.96
C ASP A 124 -4.82 34.92 -25.30
N ILE A 125 -4.67 36.14 -25.84
CA ILE A 125 -3.80 37.18 -25.26
C ILE A 125 -4.31 37.63 -23.89
N ILE A 126 -5.63 37.85 -23.76
CA ILE A 126 -6.24 38.33 -22.51
C ILE A 126 -6.08 37.28 -21.39
N VAL A 127 -6.31 36.01 -21.70
CA VAL A 127 -6.19 34.91 -20.74
C VAL A 127 -4.73 34.66 -20.36
N ASN A 128 -3.80 34.75 -21.31
CA ASN A 128 -2.36 34.67 -21.03
C ASN A 128 -1.89 35.82 -20.14
N GLU A 129 -2.39 37.05 -20.37
CA GLU A 129 -2.13 38.20 -19.52
C GLU A 129 -2.64 37.96 -18.08
N PHE A 130 -3.86 37.41 -17.93
CA PHE A 130 -4.43 37.07 -16.63
C PHE A 130 -3.50 36.16 -15.84
N TRP A 131 -3.10 35.02 -16.40
CA TRP A 131 -2.22 34.07 -15.70
C TRP A 131 -0.82 34.62 -15.48
N SER A 132 -0.31 35.46 -16.39
CA SER A 132 0.94 36.18 -16.16
C SER A 132 0.86 37.09 -14.93
N ILE A 133 -0.28 37.77 -14.72
CA ILE A 133 -0.50 38.62 -13.54
C ILE A 133 -0.59 37.76 -12.28
N ILE A 134 -1.29 36.62 -12.32
CA ILE A 134 -1.35 35.68 -11.18
C ILE A 134 0.05 35.20 -10.78
N LYS A 135 0.90 34.81 -11.74
CA LYS A 135 2.28 34.41 -11.47
C LYS A 135 3.10 35.54 -10.84
N ILE A 136 2.93 36.78 -11.30
CA ILE A 136 3.59 37.97 -10.71
C ILE A 136 3.18 38.17 -9.25
N HIS A 137 1.93 37.90 -8.88
CA HIS A 137 1.50 37.97 -7.48
C HIS A 137 2.14 36.89 -6.61
N LEU A 138 2.23 35.65 -7.12
CA LEU A 138 2.90 34.54 -6.43
C LEU A 138 4.40 34.81 -6.22
N ASP A 139 5.12 35.27 -7.25
CA ASP A 139 6.57 35.56 -7.19
C ASP A 139 6.89 36.73 -6.24
N ASN A 140 6.09 37.81 -6.29
CA ASN A 140 6.34 39.01 -5.47
C ASN A 140 6.10 38.83 -3.98
N TYR A 141 5.44 37.75 -3.55
CA TYR A 141 5.15 37.49 -2.13
C TYR A 141 6.43 37.41 -1.29
N MET A 142 7.47 36.74 -1.81
CA MET A 142 8.72 36.53 -1.08
C MET A 142 9.49 37.81 -0.74
N ASN A 143 9.18 38.92 -1.40
CA ASN A 143 9.87 40.20 -1.24
C ASN A 143 9.09 41.20 -0.35
N LYS A 144 7.95 40.83 0.25
CA LYS A 144 7.07 41.76 0.98
C LYS A 144 6.81 41.30 2.43
N ILE A 145 6.87 42.26 3.37
CA ILE A 145 6.61 42.08 4.81
C ILE A 145 5.20 42.66 5.16
N ASP A 146 4.18 42.43 4.32
CA ASP A 146 2.85 43.03 4.53
C ASP A 146 1.76 41.94 4.64
N HIS A 147 0.96 41.98 5.71
CA HIS A 147 -0.17 41.07 5.94
C HIS A 147 -1.24 41.11 4.85
N HIS A 148 -1.29 42.17 4.03
CA HIS A 148 -2.22 42.25 2.91
C HIS A 148 -1.83 41.37 1.71
N SER A 149 -0.54 41.06 1.51
CA SER A 149 -0.16 40.09 0.49
C SER A 149 -0.60 38.67 0.85
N ASP A 150 -0.71 38.34 2.14
CA ASP A 150 -1.17 37.02 2.61
C ASP A 150 -2.58 36.71 2.08
N ARG A 151 -3.52 37.66 2.22
CA ARG A 151 -4.91 37.47 1.73
C ARG A 151 -5.03 37.35 0.21
N ILE A 152 -4.16 38.03 -0.54
CA ILE A 152 -4.17 37.90 -2.00
C ILE A 152 -3.75 36.49 -2.39
N ILE A 153 -2.73 35.94 -1.72
CA ILE A 153 -2.28 34.56 -1.95
C ILE A 153 -3.35 33.54 -1.55
N GLU A 154 -4.01 33.71 -0.39
CA GLU A 154 -5.15 32.88 0.02
C GLU A 154 -6.22 32.82 -1.09
N PHE A 155 -6.60 33.97 -1.65
CA PHE A 155 -7.60 34.02 -2.73
C PHE A 155 -7.08 33.38 -4.02
N ILE A 156 -5.79 33.49 -4.33
CA ILE A 156 -5.18 32.79 -5.47
C ILE A 156 -5.20 31.27 -5.24
N PHE A 157 -4.98 30.79 -4.02
CA PHE A 157 -5.08 29.36 -3.71
C PHE A 157 -6.52 28.85 -3.88
N ILE A 158 -7.50 29.59 -3.36
CA ILE A 158 -8.92 29.28 -3.58
C ILE A 158 -9.28 29.27 -5.07
N LEU A 159 -8.75 30.23 -5.83
CA LEU A 159 -8.93 30.33 -7.28
C LEU A 159 -8.40 29.07 -7.99
N LEU A 160 -7.20 28.60 -7.64
CA LEU A 160 -6.61 27.41 -8.25
C LEU A 160 -7.40 26.14 -7.91
N ASN A 161 -7.88 26.01 -6.66
CA ASN A 161 -8.73 24.89 -6.26
C ASN A 161 -10.05 24.82 -7.04
N GLN A 162 -10.56 25.94 -7.57
CA GLN A 162 -11.76 25.90 -8.41
C GLN A 162 -11.60 25.00 -9.63
N PHE A 163 -10.37 24.77 -10.12
CA PHE A 163 -10.12 23.94 -11.31
C PHE A 163 -9.99 22.44 -11.01
N ILE A 164 -10.02 22.02 -9.75
CA ILE A 164 -10.04 20.60 -9.38
C ILE A 164 -11.34 20.17 -8.70
N TYR A 165 -12.13 21.14 -8.26
CA TYR A 165 -13.38 20.93 -7.55
C TYR A 165 -14.57 20.76 -8.49
N ASP A 166 -15.28 19.64 -8.36
CA ASP A 166 -16.54 19.33 -9.07
C ASP A 166 -16.49 19.72 -10.56
N THR A 167 -15.64 19.02 -11.31
CA THR A 167 -15.39 19.28 -12.73
C THR A 167 -15.18 17.98 -13.51
N ASP A 168 -15.69 17.94 -14.73
CA ASP A 168 -15.43 16.85 -15.68
C ASP A 168 -14.15 17.09 -16.51
N HIS A 169 -13.60 18.30 -16.48
CA HIS A 169 -12.45 18.74 -17.28
C HIS A 169 -11.13 18.82 -16.47
N LYS A 170 -11.08 18.18 -15.30
CA LYS A 170 -9.92 18.21 -14.37
C LYS A 170 -8.59 17.97 -15.10
N SER A 171 -8.50 16.91 -15.91
CA SER A 171 -7.26 16.55 -16.61
C SER A 171 -6.74 17.65 -17.53
N GLN A 172 -7.63 18.33 -18.25
CA GLN A 172 -7.28 19.38 -19.20
C GLN A 172 -6.78 20.63 -18.46
N TYR A 173 -7.41 20.98 -17.33
CA TYR A 173 -6.96 22.10 -16.50
C TYR A 173 -5.59 21.82 -15.89
N LEU A 174 -5.35 20.61 -15.38
CA LEU A 174 -4.04 20.25 -14.84
C LEU A 174 -2.94 20.25 -15.92
N GLU A 175 -3.23 19.82 -17.15
CA GLU A 175 -2.30 19.94 -18.28
C GLU A 175 -1.97 21.40 -18.60
N PHE A 176 -2.99 22.26 -18.62
CA PHE A 176 -2.82 23.71 -18.79
C PHE A 176 -1.91 24.31 -17.71
N PHE A 177 -2.16 24.03 -16.43
CA PHE A 177 -1.34 24.55 -15.32
C PHE A 177 0.08 24.01 -15.30
N ASN A 178 0.28 22.74 -15.69
CA ASN A 178 1.61 22.16 -15.87
C ASN A 178 2.37 22.87 -17.00
N SER A 179 1.69 23.23 -18.09
CA SER A 179 2.30 24.00 -19.19
C SER A 179 2.75 25.41 -18.76
N LEU A 180 1.99 26.04 -17.85
CA LEU A 180 2.33 27.33 -17.24
C LEU A 180 3.41 27.25 -16.16
N LYS A 181 3.67 26.04 -15.65
CA LYS A 181 4.57 25.77 -14.52
C LYS A 181 4.22 26.57 -13.28
N ILE A 182 2.92 26.69 -13.00
CA ILE A 182 2.42 27.51 -11.90
C ILE A 182 2.92 27.01 -10.52
N GLN A 183 3.11 25.70 -10.39
CA GLN A 183 3.60 25.07 -9.17
C GLN A 183 4.97 25.58 -8.71
N TRP A 184 5.83 26.01 -9.64
CA TRP A 184 7.15 26.55 -9.30
C TRP A 184 7.08 27.86 -8.52
N GLU A 185 6.04 28.66 -8.77
CA GLU A 185 5.79 29.89 -8.03
C GLU A 185 5.11 29.61 -6.67
N ILE A 186 4.43 28.47 -6.53
CA ILE A 186 3.73 28.06 -5.30
C ILE A 186 4.71 27.44 -4.30
N TYR A 187 5.68 26.62 -4.74
CA TYR A 187 6.58 25.89 -3.85
C TYR A 187 7.27 26.73 -2.76
N PRO A 188 7.80 27.95 -3.05
CA PRO A 188 8.44 28.75 -2.03
C PRO A 188 7.44 29.20 -0.94
N LEU A 189 6.17 29.35 -1.29
CA LEU A 189 5.13 29.88 -0.40
C LEU A 189 4.68 28.85 0.64
N ILE A 190 4.88 27.56 0.38
CA ILE A 190 4.36 26.47 1.21
C ILE A 190 4.99 26.46 2.61
N ASN A 191 4.13 26.46 3.62
CA ASN A 191 4.47 26.32 5.04
C ASN A 191 3.35 25.59 5.79
N GLU A 192 3.49 25.46 7.11
CA GLU A 192 2.51 24.76 7.97
C GLU A 192 1.11 25.39 7.95
N ASP A 193 1.01 26.72 7.78
CA ASP A 193 -0.25 27.45 7.85
C ASP A 193 -1.07 27.36 6.55
N ASN A 194 -0.42 27.20 5.39
CA ASN A 194 -1.07 27.34 4.09
C ASN A 194 -1.07 26.08 3.22
N ILE A 195 -0.37 25.01 3.63
CA ILE A 195 -0.35 23.75 2.87
C ILE A 195 -1.75 23.12 2.77
N GLY A 196 -2.60 23.29 3.79
CA GLY A 196 -4.00 22.84 3.75
C GLY A 196 -4.81 23.54 2.66
N ASP A 197 -4.52 24.80 2.38
CA ASP A 197 -5.29 25.60 1.42
C ASP A 197 -4.98 25.27 -0.05
N ILE A 198 -3.80 24.73 -0.37
CA ILE A 198 -3.36 24.54 -1.77
C ILE A 198 -2.82 23.14 -2.07
N GLY A 199 -2.57 22.34 -1.05
CA GLY A 199 -1.86 21.07 -1.20
C GLY A 199 -2.65 20.02 -1.99
N GLU A 200 -3.99 20.03 -1.97
CA GLU A 200 -4.81 19.15 -2.81
C GLU A 200 -4.61 19.44 -4.30
N PHE A 201 -4.64 20.72 -4.70
CA PHE A 201 -4.32 21.14 -6.06
C PHE A 201 -2.90 20.73 -6.47
N LEU A 202 -1.90 20.94 -5.60
CA LEU A 202 -0.53 20.51 -5.87
C LEU A 202 -0.45 18.99 -6.06
N TYR A 203 -1.15 18.21 -5.23
CA TYR A 203 -1.16 16.75 -5.34
C TYR A 203 -1.77 16.30 -6.67
N GLU A 204 -2.94 16.82 -7.06
CA GLU A 204 -3.60 16.52 -8.32
C GLU A 204 -2.72 16.90 -9.53
N LEU A 205 -2.10 18.09 -9.49
CA LEU A 205 -1.23 18.59 -10.56
C LEU A 205 0.04 17.74 -10.76
N LEU A 206 0.66 17.29 -9.67
CA LEU A 206 1.88 16.49 -9.72
C LEU A 206 1.60 15.00 -9.98
N SER A 207 0.47 14.48 -9.49
CA SER A 207 0.06 13.08 -9.74
C SER A 207 -0.41 12.87 -11.20
N SER A 208 -1.10 13.83 -11.80
CA SER A 208 -1.48 13.78 -13.22
C SER A 208 -0.25 13.72 -14.15
N SER A 209 0.81 14.43 -13.79
CA SER A 209 2.12 14.33 -14.45
C SER A 209 2.72 12.91 -14.35
N SER A 210 2.64 12.29 -13.17
CA SER A 210 3.22 10.96 -12.93
C SER A 210 2.56 9.79 -13.68
N SER A 211 1.30 9.93 -14.10
CA SER A 211 0.46 8.81 -14.59
C SER A 211 0.41 8.65 -16.11
N SER A 212 0.91 9.61 -16.90
CA SER A 212 0.95 9.52 -18.37
C SER A 212 2.09 8.64 -18.88
N SER A 213 1.94 7.32 -18.70
CA SER A 213 2.81 6.28 -19.26
C SER A 213 2.42 5.86 -20.69
N SER A 214 1.31 6.38 -21.23
CA SER A 214 0.88 6.18 -22.61
C SER A 214 1.46 7.25 -23.55
N SER A 215 2.66 6.95 -24.07
CA SER A 215 3.11 7.29 -25.43
C SER A 215 2.65 8.63 -26.07
N LEU A 216 3.44 9.72 -25.88
CA LEU A 216 4.13 10.49 -26.94
C LEU A 216 4.56 11.92 -26.53
N SER A 217 4.20 12.45 -25.37
CA SER A 217 4.70 13.76 -24.90
C SER A 217 5.63 13.60 -23.70
N SER A 218 6.92 13.89 -23.91
CA SER A 218 7.95 13.91 -22.86
C SER A 218 7.81 15.09 -21.87
N SER A 219 6.70 15.82 -21.91
CA SER A 219 6.45 17.05 -21.13
C SER A 219 5.88 16.82 -19.74
N ASN A 220 5.37 15.62 -19.45
CA ASN A 220 4.57 15.37 -18.24
C ASN A 220 5.35 14.64 -17.13
N LEU A 221 6.65 14.43 -17.24
CA LEU A 221 7.41 13.83 -16.13
C LEU A 221 7.68 14.85 -15.03
N LEU A 222 7.58 14.42 -13.76
CA LEU A 222 8.06 15.21 -12.61
C LEU A 222 9.49 15.71 -12.87
N THR A 223 9.64 17.03 -12.89
CA THR A 223 10.91 17.74 -13.14
C THR A 223 11.82 17.66 -11.92
N GLU A 224 13.09 18.04 -12.07
CA GLU A 224 14.03 18.08 -10.94
C GLU A 224 13.59 19.10 -9.87
N THR A 225 12.96 20.20 -10.28
CA THR A 225 12.38 21.19 -9.36
C THR A 225 11.28 20.56 -8.51
N ASP A 226 10.37 19.82 -9.15
CA ASP A 226 9.26 19.15 -8.45
C ASP A 226 9.82 18.09 -7.48
N ARG A 227 10.83 17.31 -7.92
CA ARG A 227 11.52 16.35 -7.05
C ARG A 227 12.22 17.01 -5.88
N THR A 228 12.81 18.18 -6.07
CA THR A 228 13.48 18.91 -4.99
C THR A 228 12.47 19.37 -3.93
N PHE A 229 11.31 19.87 -4.35
CA PHE A 229 10.21 20.21 -3.44
C PHE A 229 9.70 18.97 -2.69
N LEU A 230 9.40 17.91 -3.43
CA LEU A 230 8.88 16.64 -2.90
C LEU A 230 9.89 15.90 -2.02
N SER A 231 11.21 16.09 -2.22
CA SER A 231 12.27 15.52 -1.37
C SER A 231 12.19 15.98 0.09
N GLY A 232 11.25 16.87 0.40
CA GLY A 232 10.75 17.06 1.74
C GLY A 232 11.63 17.96 2.59
N LYS A 233 12.50 18.78 1.99
CA LYS A 233 13.16 19.85 2.76
C LYS A 233 12.15 20.82 3.39
N ILE A 234 11.02 21.06 2.73
CA ILE A 234 9.94 21.90 3.26
C ILE A 234 8.89 21.00 3.92
N LEU A 235 8.41 19.97 3.21
CA LEU A 235 7.32 19.12 3.68
C LEU A 235 7.66 18.26 4.91
N LEU A 236 8.93 17.90 5.15
CA LEU A 236 9.32 17.13 6.34
C LEU A 236 9.73 18.01 7.52
N ASP A 237 9.95 19.30 7.27
CA ASP A 237 10.16 20.29 8.34
C ASP A 237 8.82 20.70 8.97
N ILE A 238 7.70 20.49 8.26
CA ILE A 238 6.34 20.62 8.80
C ILE A 238 6.05 19.41 9.70
N SER A 239 5.77 19.69 10.97
CA SER A 239 5.40 18.68 11.97
C SER A 239 3.98 18.18 11.71
N ILE A 240 3.83 16.92 11.32
CA ILE A 240 2.52 16.31 11.03
C ILE A 240 1.63 16.26 12.29
N ASN A 241 2.24 16.24 13.48
CA ASN A 241 1.54 16.22 14.76
C ASN A 241 0.75 17.50 15.04
N ASP A 242 1.16 18.62 14.46
CA ASP A 242 0.55 19.92 14.74
C ASP A 242 -0.58 20.26 13.74
N LEU A 243 -0.87 19.34 12.81
CA LEU A 243 -1.83 19.51 11.74
C LEU A 243 -3.13 18.74 12.01
N ASP A 244 -4.23 19.22 11.43
CA ASP A 244 -5.46 18.44 11.34
C ASP A 244 -5.30 17.24 10.39
N GLU A 245 -6.23 16.27 10.51
CA GLU A 245 -6.17 15.01 9.75
C GLU A 245 -6.19 15.21 8.22
N GLU A 246 -6.92 16.20 7.70
CA GLU A 246 -7.02 16.46 6.26
C GLU A 246 -5.71 17.01 5.71
N THR A 247 -5.15 18.02 6.38
CA THR A 247 -3.86 18.61 6.01
C THR A 247 -2.71 17.60 6.13
N ALA A 248 -2.71 16.77 7.17
CA ALA A 248 -1.74 15.69 7.33
C ALA A 248 -1.82 14.66 6.17
N LEU A 249 -3.02 14.29 5.73
CA LEU A 249 -3.20 13.39 4.58
C LEU A 249 -2.67 13.99 3.28
N ILE A 250 -2.88 15.28 3.06
CA ILE A 250 -2.35 16.00 1.89
C ILE A 250 -0.82 15.91 1.82
N ILE A 251 -0.13 16.15 2.95
CA ILE A 251 1.33 16.05 3.01
C ILE A 251 1.79 14.61 2.71
N ILE A 252 1.12 13.61 3.31
CA ILE A 252 1.45 12.20 3.06
C ILE A 252 1.28 11.84 1.58
N ASN A 253 0.18 12.30 0.97
CA ASN A 253 -0.11 12.08 -0.45
C ASN A 253 0.95 12.74 -1.34
N LEU A 254 1.36 13.97 -1.04
CA LEU A 254 2.45 14.64 -1.76
C LEU A 254 3.77 13.86 -1.63
N LEU A 255 4.14 13.49 -0.41
CA LEU A 255 5.37 12.72 -0.16
C LEU A 255 5.36 11.35 -0.87
N SER A 256 4.19 10.75 -1.07
CA SER A 256 4.03 9.47 -1.79
C SER A 256 4.39 9.54 -3.28
N LEU A 257 4.44 10.75 -3.86
CA LEU A 257 4.87 10.95 -5.25
C LEU A 257 6.39 10.81 -5.45
N ASN A 258 7.15 10.72 -4.35
CA ASN A 258 8.59 10.48 -4.43
C ASN A 258 8.92 9.06 -4.88
N LYS A 259 10.09 8.93 -5.52
CA LYS A 259 10.73 7.63 -5.69
C LYS A 259 11.30 7.15 -4.35
N PRO A 260 11.53 5.83 -4.19
CA PRO A 260 12.21 5.30 -3.02
C PRO A 260 13.52 6.04 -2.71
N SER A 261 13.71 6.39 -1.45
CA SER A 261 14.85 7.19 -0.98
C SER A 261 15.16 6.87 0.48
N ASN A 262 16.42 6.53 0.75
CA ASN A 262 16.90 6.26 2.10
C ASN A 262 16.75 7.44 3.06
N GLU A 263 16.91 8.67 2.56
CA GLU A 263 16.74 9.87 3.38
C GLU A 263 15.27 10.05 3.79
N LEU A 264 14.36 9.95 2.82
CA LEU A 264 12.93 10.07 3.06
C LEU A 264 12.45 8.94 3.98
N TYR A 265 12.80 7.70 3.66
CA TYR A 265 12.46 6.53 4.47
C TYR A 265 12.83 6.74 5.95
N LYS A 266 14.07 7.16 6.22
CA LYS A 266 14.52 7.45 7.59
C LYS A 266 13.70 8.56 8.26
N LYS A 267 13.40 9.64 7.55
CA LYS A 267 12.61 10.77 8.10
C LYS A 267 11.16 10.36 8.37
N ILE A 268 10.53 9.59 7.49
CA ILE A 268 9.16 9.09 7.72
C ILE A 268 9.12 8.16 8.93
N LEU A 269 10.12 7.28 9.12
CA LEU A 269 10.20 6.47 10.34
C LEU A 269 10.25 7.31 11.61
N GLN A 270 10.95 8.46 11.59
CA GLN A 270 10.98 9.41 12.71
C GLN A 270 9.61 10.07 12.93
N GLN A 271 8.93 10.46 11.85
CA GLN A 271 7.58 11.05 11.93
C GLN A 271 6.56 10.05 12.52
N ILE A 272 6.61 8.77 12.15
CA ILE A 272 5.76 7.73 12.75
C ILE A 272 5.98 7.64 14.27
N GLU A 273 7.24 7.70 14.72
CA GLU A 273 7.61 7.61 16.14
C GLU A 273 7.14 8.83 16.95
N LEU A 274 7.12 10.01 16.32
CA LEU A 274 6.66 11.26 16.93
C LEU A 274 5.13 11.36 16.97
N TYR A 275 4.42 10.78 16.00
CA TYR A 275 2.97 10.91 15.87
C TYR A 275 2.21 10.11 16.93
N ASP A 276 1.34 10.77 17.70
CA ASP A 276 0.52 10.09 18.71
C ASP A 276 -0.59 9.28 18.05
N THR A 277 -0.59 7.98 18.30
CA THR A 277 -1.60 7.06 17.77
C THR A 277 -3.01 7.37 18.30
N ASN A 278 -3.11 8.08 19.43
CA ASN A 278 -4.38 8.48 20.01
C ASN A 278 -5.06 9.63 19.24
N GLU A 279 -4.29 10.40 18.44
CA GLU A 279 -4.84 11.47 17.62
C GLU A 279 -5.53 10.91 16.39
N SER A 280 -4.81 10.18 15.55
CA SER A 280 -5.39 9.47 14.40
C SER A 280 -4.65 8.18 14.04
N ILE A 281 -5.33 7.05 14.19
CA ILE A 281 -4.83 5.77 13.71
C ILE A 281 -4.70 5.73 12.18
N LEU A 282 -5.51 6.53 11.46
CA LEU A 282 -5.49 6.60 10.00
C LEU A 282 -4.17 7.22 9.52
N ILE A 283 -3.78 8.37 10.08
CA ILE A 283 -2.52 9.04 9.75
C ILE A 283 -1.33 8.12 10.02
N LYS A 284 -1.32 7.46 11.18
CA LYS A 284 -0.22 6.54 11.52
C LYS A 284 -0.10 5.36 10.57
N ARG A 285 -1.23 4.78 10.14
CA ARG A 285 -1.27 3.75 9.10
C ARG A 285 -0.78 4.27 7.75
N LYS A 286 -1.16 5.49 7.37
CA LYS A 286 -0.74 6.12 6.11
C LYS A 286 0.76 6.42 6.09
N LEU A 287 1.32 6.92 7.18
CA LEU A 287 2.78 7.07 7.34
C LEU A 287 3.51 5.73 7.29
N PHE A 288 2.96 4.69 7.93
CA PHE A 288 3.50 3.34 7.87
C PHE A 288 3.56 2.79 6.45
N VAL A 289 2.48 2.95 5.66
CA VAL A 289 2.45 2.58 4.24
C VAL A 289 3.47 3.38 3.45
N LEU A 290 3.49 4.71 3.64
CA LEU A 290 4.44 5.61 2.97
C LEU A 290 5.90 5.21 3.23
N ALA A 291 6.25 4.87 4.47
CA ALA A 291 7.59 4.41 4.81
C ALA A 291 7.95 3.12 4.06
N SER A 292 7.01 2.17 3.96
CA SER A 292 7.22 0.94 3.20
C SER A 292 7.42 1.19 1.71
N ASP A 293 6.69 2.12 1.12
CA ASP A 293 6.79 2.46 -0.31
C ASP A 293 8.08 3.23 -0.64
N LEU A 294 8.57 4.04 0.30
CA LEU A 294 9.80 4.82 0.13
C LEU A 294 11.08 4.04 0.44
N ALA A 295 10.99 2.86 1.07
CA ALA A 295 12.13 2.01 1.31
C ALA A 295 12.65 1.43 -0.02
N PRO A 296 13.94 1.62 -0.39
CA PRO A 296 14.51 1.03 -1.61
C PRO A 296 14.37 -0.50 -1.64
N ILE A 297 13.75 -1.04 -2.70
CA ILE A 297 13.48 -2.48 -2.89
C ILE A 297 14.39 -3.03 -4.01
N TYR A 298 14.54 -4.35 -4.07
CA TYR A 298 15.18 -5.02 -5.19
C TYR A 298 14.35 -4.89 -6.47
N ASP A 299 14.92 -4.21 -7.46
CA ASP A 299 14.44 -4.14 -8.84
C ASP A 299 15.64 -4.31 -9.78
N ASP A 300 15.59 -5.33 -10.63
CA ASP A 300 16.63 -5.66 -11.62
C ASP A 300 17.02 -4.47 -12.51
N ASN A 301 16.14 -3.46 -12.63
CA ASN A 301 16.30 -2.37 -13.58
C ASN A 301 16.59 -1.00 -12.96
N ASN A 302 16.34 -0.78 -11.65
CA ASN A 302 16.22 0.60 -11.13
C ASN A 302 16.92 0.92 -9.80
N THR A 303 17.27 -0.06 -8.97
CA THR A 303 17.80 0.24 -7.62
C THR A 303 19.15 -0.41 -7.41
N THR A 304 20.13 0.37 -6.96
CA THR A 304 21.47 -0.16 -6.71
C THR A 304 21.50 -1.01 -5.44
N MET A 305 22.30 -2.08 -5.44
CA MET A 305 22.52 -2.92 -4.25
C MET A 305 22.95 -2.10 -3.02
N ILE A 306 23.69 -1.00 -3.25
CA ILE A 306 24.17 -0.07 -2.22
C ILE A 306 22.99 0.64 -1.53
N GLU A 307 21.99 1.08 -2.28
CA GLU A 307 20.82 1.77 -1.71
C GLU A 307 19.97 0.83 -0.85
N GLN A 308 19.81 -0.43 -1.26
CA GLN A 308 19.11 -1.45 -0.48
C GLN A 308 19.85 -1.81 0.82
N GLU A 309 21.18 -1.94 0.75
CA GLU A 309 22.00 -2.17 1.94
C GLU A 309 21.91 -1.00 2.92
N SER A 310 21.86 0.24 2.42
CA SER A 310 21.62 1.41 3.25
C SER A 310 20.24 1.35 3.92
N ALA A 311 19.19 0.97 3.20
CA ALA A 311 17.83 0.81 3.75
C ALA A 311 17.78 -0.26 4.85
N LEU A 312 18.48 -1.37 4.61
CA LEU A 312 18.66 -2.45 5.58
C LEU A 312 19.36 -1.93 6.84
N ASN A 313 20.48 -1.22 6.71
CA ASN A 313 21.22 -0.67 7.85
C ASN A 313 20.38 0.32 8.67
N ILE A 314 19.65 1.23 8.01
CA ILE A 314 18.71 2.16 8.66
C ILE A 314 17.68 1.37 9.48
N SER A 315 17.11 0.32 8.89
CA SER A 315 16.09 -0.51 9.54
C SER A 315 16.64 -1.26 10.75
N ILE A 316 17.87 -1.78 10.66
CA ILE A 316 18.54 -2.48 11.77
C ILE A 316 18.86 -1.54 12.93
N ASP A 317 19.36 -0.34 12.63
CA ASP A 317 19.66 0.68 13.63
C ASP A 317 18.39 1.09 14.39
N GLN A 318 17.31 1.40 13.65
CA GLN A 318 16.04 1.84 14.23
C GLN A 318 15.34 0.73 15.02
N LEU A 319 15.40 -0.52 14.55
CA LEU A 319 14.79 -1.68 15.21
C LEU A 319 15.30 -1.90 16.63
N GLN A 320 16.53 -1.49 16.93
CA GLN A 320 17.13 -1.65 18.27
C GLN A 320 16.77 -0.54 19.25
N SER A 321 16.34 0.63 18.75
CA SER A 321 16.06 1.81 19.57
C SER A 321 14.59 2.13 19.72
N THR A 322 13.77 1.74 18.75
CA THR A 322 12.35 2.10 18.74
C THR A 322 11.52 1.25 19.71
N ASN A 323 10.50 1.88 20.29
CA ASN A 323 9.41 1.19 21.00
C ASN A 323 8.06 1.37 20.26
N ASP A 324 8.07 2.00 19.09
CA ASP A 324 6.86 2.20 18.30
C ASP A 324 6.57 0.95 17.45
N PRO A 325 5.42 0.28 17.62
CA PRO A 325 5.10 -0.94 16.90
C PRO A 325 4.98 -0.78 15.37
N TYR A 326 4.62 0.41 14.87
CA TYR A 326 4.54 0.67 13.43
C TYR A 326 5.94 0.83 12.83
N VAL A 327 6.82 1.61 13.49
CA VAL A 327 8.23 1.74 13.08
C VAL A 327 8.90 0.38 13.09
N PHE A 328 8.75 -0.38 14.19
CA PHE A 328 9.30 -1.72 14.32
C PHE A 328 8.82 -2.64 13.19
N SER A 329 7.52 -2.63 12.90
CA SER A 329 6.93 -3.44 11.85
C SER A 329 7.44 -3.05 10.46
N CYS A 330 7.60 -1.76 10.19
CA CYS A 330 8.11 -1.26 8.92
C CYS A 330 9.56 -1.71 8.71
N CYS A 331 10.41 -1.57 9.73
CA CYS A 331 11.79 -2.06 9.70
C CYS A 331 11.86 -3.57 9.40
N CYS A 332 11.00 -4.38 10.04
CA CYS A 332 10.91 -5.81 9.75
C CYS A 332 10.50 -6.09 8.30
N ILE A 333 9.51 -5.37 7.75
CA ILE A 333 9.11 -5.51 6.34
C ILE A 333 10.29 -5.20 5.42
N THR A 334 10.99 -4.08 5.65
CA THR A 334 12.17 -3.68 4.85
C THR A 334 13.28 -4.74 4.90
N ILE A 335 13.56 -5.33 6.07
CA ILE A 335 14.51 -6.45 6.21
C ILE A 335 14.04 -7.66 5.39
N GLY A 336 12.74 -7.98 5.42
CA GLY A 336 12.18 -9.06 4.62
C GLY A 336 12.29 -8.81 3.11
N ASN A 337 12.02 -7.57 2.66
CA ASN A 337 12.08 -7.15 1.26
C ASN A 337 13.50 -7.19 0.68
N PHE A 338 14.52 -7.01 1.51
CA PHE A 338 15.93 -7.20 1.10
C PHE A 338 16.23 -8.64 0.67
N ILE A 339 15.51 -9.62 1.23
CA ILE A 339 15.79 -11.06 1.06
C ILE A 339 14.91 -11.63 -0.06
N HIS A 340 15.49 -11.76 -1.25
CA HIS A 340 14.83 -12.32 -2.44
C HIS A 340 15.38 -13.69 -2.86
N ASP A 341 16.53 -14.09 -2.31
CA ASP A 341 17.18 -15.38 -2.58
C ASP A 341 18.02 -15.87 -1.39
N LYS A 342 18.73 -16.99 -1.56
CA LYS A 342 19.58 -17.55 -0.50
C LYS A 342 20.80 -16.66 -0.21
N SER A 343 21.36 -15.99 -1.22
CA SER A 343 22.58 -15.16 -1.06
C SER A 343 22.28 -13.89 -0.25
N SER A 344 21.21 -13.18 -0.59
CA SER A 344 20.69 -12.03 0.16
C SER A 344 20.27 -12.41 1.58
N MET A 345 19.70 -13.59 1.80
CA MET A 345 19.41 -14.11 3.16
C MET A 345 20.70 -14.25 3.99
N GLU A 346 21.74 -14.88 3.44
CA GLU A 346 23.04 -15.04 4.13
C GLU A 346 23.71 -13.70 4.42
N LYS A 347 23.60 -12.75 3.48
CA LYS A 347 24.08 -11.38 3.67
C LYS A 347 23.30 -10.64 4.78
N ALA A 348 21.98 -10.73 4.79
CA ALA A 348 21.14 -10.14 5.83
C ALA A 348 21.48 -10.70 7.22
N LEU A 349 21.61 -12.03 7.34
CA LEU A 349 22.04 -12.69 8.58
C LEU A 349 23.41 -12.19 9.05
N THR A 350 24.34 -11.97 8.12
CA THR A 350 25.68 -11.45 8.43
C THR A 350 25.60 -10.02 8.95
N ILE A 351 24.86 -9.12 8.27
CA ILE A 351 24.72 -7.73 8.70
C ILE A 351 23.98 -7.62 10.05
N LEU A 352 22.93 -8.42 10.24
CA LEU A 352 22.12 -8.42 11.47
C LEU A 352 22.88 -8.95 12.69
N PHE A 353 23.63 -10.04 12.54
CA PHE A 353 24.13 -10.82 13.67
C PHE A 353 25.65 -10.88 13.79
N ASP A 354 26.41 -10.48 12.75
CA ASP A 354 27.86 -10.53 12.81
C ASP A 354 28.44 -9.33 13.56
N LYS A 355 29.50 -9.59 14.34
CA LYS A 355 30.15 -8.58 15.21
C LYS A 355 31.04 -7.62 14.42
N SER A 356 31.41 -7.98 13.19
CA SER A 356 32.45 -7.33 12.40
C SER A 356 31.97 -6.15 11.54
N THR A 357 30.66 -6.03 11.30
CA THR A 357 30.02 -5.10 10.35
C THR A 357 29.43 -3.85 10.99
N THR A 358 29.67 -3.61 12.29
CA THR A 358 29.30 -2.31 12.89
C THR A 358 30.06 -1.19 12.18
N PRO A 359 29.40 -0.16 11.65
CA PRO A 359 30.09 0.94 11.02
C PRO A 359 30.99 1.57 12.08
N THR A 360 32.30 1.62 11.80
CA THR A 360 33.16 2.62 12.42
C THR A 360 32.60 3.98 12.03
N THR A 361 31.75 4.55 12.89
CA THR A 361 31.31 5.94 12.77
C THR A 361 32.55 6.80 12.67
N SER A 362 32.68 7.41 11.50
CA SER A 362 33.24 8.73 11.23
C SER A 362 33.74 9.49 12.46
N ILE A 363 34.99 9.93 12.33
CA ILE A 363 35.70 10.93 13.12
C ILE A 363 34.75 11.90 13.83
N SER A 364 34.74 11.81 15.14
CA SER A 364 34.05 12.72 16.05
C SER A 364 34.68 14.11 16.01
N THR A 365 33.90 15.11 15.65
CA THR A 365 34.03 16.45 16.22
C THR A 365 32.70 16.84 16.84
N GLY A 366 32.67 16.96 18.17
CA GLY A 366 31.59 17.61 18.92
C GLY A 366 30.64 16.67 19.68
N THR A 367 30.96 16.46 20.97
CA THR A 367 30.02 16.29 22.09
C THR A 367 28.68 15.57 21.83
N GLY A 368 28.70 14.25 21.93
CA GLY A 368 27.50 13.42 22.11
C GLY A 368 27.93 12.02 22.49
N THR A 369 27.36 11.45 23.55
CA THR A 369 27.72 10.11 24.07
C THR A 369 27.36 9.01 23.08
N GLY A 370 28.26 8.72 22.14
CA GLY A 370 28.15 7.62 21.18
C GLY A 370 28.16 6.27 21.90
N ARG A 371 26.98 5.70 22.15
CA ARG A 371 26.84 4.30 22.57
C ARG A 371 27.25 3.41 21.40
N ARG A 372 28.28 2.57 21.62
CA ARG A 372 28.60 1.43 20.76
C ARG A 372 27.33 0.58 20.58
N SER A 373 26.83 0.40 19.36
CA SER A 373 25.72 -0.51 19.10
C SER A 373 26.19 -1.93 19.39
N ILE A 374 25.55 -2.57 20.37
CA ILE A 374 25.79 -3.99 20.68
C ILE A 374 25.17 -4.77 19.51
N PRO A 375 25.90 -5.71 18.87
CA PRO A 375 25.34 -6.50 17.79
C PRO A 375 24.03 -7.17 18.23
N LEU A 376 23.02 -7.10 17.36
CA LEU A 376 21.73 -7.73 17.61
C LEU A 376 21.97 -9.25 17.71
N THR A 377 21.33 -9.91 18.67
CA THR A 377 21.34 -11.38 18.75
C THR A 377 20.00 -11.91 18.27
N ILE A 378 19.97 -13.16 17.80
CA ILE A 378 18.70 -13.82 17.41
C ILE A 378 17.70 -13.77 18.58
N ASP A 379 18.16 -14.03 19.81
CA ASP A 379 17.29 -14.01 21.00
C ASP A 379 16.74 -12.61 21.27
N LYS A 380 17.56 -11.57 21.09
CA LYS A 380 17.12 -10.18 21.24
C LYS A 380 16.12 -9.79 20.16
N LEU A 381 16.34 -10.16 18.89
CA LEU A 381 15.38 -9.89 17.81
C LEU A 381 14.05 -10.60 18.06
N ILE A 382 14.10 -11.85 18.53
CA ILE A 382 12.91 -12.62 18.90
C ILE A 382 12.13 -11.95 20.04
N SER A 383 12.82 -11.55 21.11
CA SER A 383 12.18 -10.84 22.24
C SER A 383 11.62 -9.48 21.80
N LEU A 384 12.33 -8.73 20.97
CA LEU A 384 11.84 -7.47 20.40
C LEU A 384 10.55 -7.67 19.61
N TYR A 385 10.46 -8.74 18.80
CA TYR A 385 9.32 -9.01 17.93
C TYR A 385 8.10 -9.55 18.67
N PHE A 386 8.26 -10.52 19.56
CA PHE A 386 7.14 -11.22 20.19
C PHE A 386 6.77 -10.70 21.58
N GLU A 387 7.70 -10.06 22.29
CA GLU A 387 7.53 -9.71 23.71
C GLU A 387 7.46 -8.19 23.94
N ILE A 388 8.36 -7.42 23.33
CA ILE A 388 8.51 -5.98 23.58
C ILE A 388 7.57 -5.15 22.70
N ASN A 389 7.67 -5.28 21.37
CA ASN A 389 6.84 -4.52 20.43
C ASN A 389 5.48 -5.21 20.25
N LYS A 390 4.56 -4.90 21.15
CA LYS A 390 3.20 -5.46 21.11
C LYS A 390 2.48 -5.00 19.86
N ILE A 391 1.86 -5.96 19.16
CA ILE A 391 0.93 -5.64 18.08
C ILE A 391 -0.28 -4.92 18.65
N THR A 392 -0.49 -3.70 18.18
CA THR A 392 -1.67 -2.88 18.48
C THR A 392 -2.64 -2.82 17.30
N ASP A 393 -2.17 -3.16 16.10
CA ASP A 393 -2.93 -3.11 14.87
C ASP A 393 -2.61 -4.32 13.95
N VAL A 394 -3.62 -4.91 13.32
CA VAL A 394 -3.44 -6.06 12.44
C VAL A 394 -2.51 -5.78 11.25
N VAL A 395 -2.44 -4.54 10.74
CA VAL A 395 -1.56 -4.21 9.61
C VAL A 395 -0.06 -4.40 9.94
N GLN A 396 0.31 -4.22 11.21
CA GLN A 396 1.69 -4.43 11.71
C GLN A 396 2.17 -5.88 11.51
N ILE A 397 1.23 -6.83 11.44
CA ILE A 397 1.54 -8.26 11.32
C ILE A 397 2.18 -8.60 9.98
N GLN A 398 2.03 -7.75 8.96
CA GLN A 398 2.75 -7.89 7.70
C GLN A 398 4.27 -8.01 7.90
N SER A 399 4.81 -7.48 9.01
CA SER A 399 6.19 -7.67 9.47
C SER A 399 6.65 -9.13 9.59
N ILE A 400 5.74 -10.10 9.66
CA ILE A 400 6.08 -11.53 9.65
C ILE A 400 6.74 -11.97 8.34
N HIS A 401 6.61 -11.14 7.29
CA HIS A 401 7.38 -11.23 6.07
C HIS A 401 8.89 -11.38 6.34
N MET A 402 9.42 -10.66 7.33
CA MET A 402 10.81 -10.81 7.79
C MET A 402 11.14 -12.26 8.14
N TRP A 403 10.34 -12.90 8.98
CA TRP A 403 10.58 -14.28 9.41
C TRP A 403 10.39 -15.28 8.27
N ASN A 404 9.40 -15.05 7.40
CA ASN A 404 9.20 -15.84 6.20
C ASN A 404 10.43 -15.89 5.30
N ASN A 405 11.26 -14.83 5.28
CA ASN A 405 12.44 -14.78 4.43
C ASN A 405 13.74 -15.08 5.20
N LEU A 406 13.89 -14.58 6.42
CA LEU A 406 15.11 -14.71 7.25
C LEU A 406 15.25 -16.07 7.96
N MET A 407 14.15 -16.76 8.25
CA MET A 407 14.17 -17.93 9.14
C MET A 407 14.93 -19.12 8.54
N ASN A 408 15.92 -19.61 9.30
CA ASN A 408 16.62 -20.88 9.13
C ASN A 408 16.33 -21.82 10.33
N GLU A 409 16.91 -23.03 10.34
CA GLU A 409 16.69 -23.99 11.43
C GLU A 409 17.03 -23.41 12.82
N THR A 410 18.13 -22.67 12.95
CA THR A 410 18.55 -22.07 14.23
C THR A 410 17.51 -21.09 14.76
N ILE A 411 17.02 -20.18 13.90
CA ILE A 411 16.00 -19.20 14.25
C ILE A 411 14.68 -19.90 14.59
N ALA A 412 14.27 -20.86 13.77
CA ALA A 412 13.01 -21.58 13.94
C ALA A 412 12.94 -22.29 15.31
N ASN A 413 14.02 -23.00 15.69
CA ASN A 413 14.09 -23.65 16.99
C ASN A 413 14.09 -22.63 18.15
N LYS A 414 14.72 -21.46 17.99
CA LYS A 414 14.69 -20.39 19.01
C LYS A 414 13.31 -19.76 19.15
N ILE A 415 12.57 -19.57 18.06
CA ILE A 415 11.19 -19.04 18.11
C ILE A 415 10.29 -19.98 18.94
N LEU A 416 10.49 -21.29 18.84
CA LEU A 416 9.74 -22.26 19.65
C LEU A 416 10.07 -22.23 21.14
N THR A 417 11.18 -21.62 21.55
CA THR A 417 11.54 -21.47 22.98
C THR A 417 10.85 -20.28 23.65
N ILE A 418 10.17 -19.42 22.89
CA ILE A 418 9.37 -18.31 23.42
C ILE A 418 8.18 -18.87 24.19
N SER A 419 7.66 -18.11 25.16
CA SER A 419 6.40 -18.44 25.83
C SER A 419 5.28 -18.72 24.81
N GLU A 420 4.64 -19.89 24.96
CA GLU A 420 3.47 -20.32 24.19
C GLU A 420 2.40 -19.21 24.11
N ASP A 421 2.24 -18.43 25.19
CA ASP A 421 1.25 -17.37 25.27
C ASP A 421 1.47 -16.24 24.25
N TYR A 422 2.72 -15.91 23.90
CA TYR A 422 3.01 -14.86 22.93
C TYR A 422 2.62 -15.29 21.52
N LEU A 423 3.04 -16.50 21.11
CA LEU A 423 2.65 -17.07 19.83
C LEU A 423 1.13 -17.25 19.75
N LEU A 424 0.47 -17.69 20.82
CA LEU A 424 -0.99 -17.83 20.85
C LEU A 424 -1.70 -16.49 20.70
N LYS A 425 -1.29 -15.45 21.43
CA LYS A 425 -1.86 -14.09 21.27
C LYS A 425 -1.73 -13.59 19.85
N PHE A 426 -0.54 -13.75 19.27
CA PHE A 426 -0.25 -13.39 17.88
C PHE A 426 -1.19 -14.11 16.91
N THR A 427 -1.35 -15.43 17.09
CA THR A 427 -2.26 -16.28 16.30
C THR A 427 -3.71 -15.79 16.38
N LYS A 428 -4.19 -15.48 17.58
CA LYS A 428 -5.57 -15.03 17.81
C LYS A 428 -5.89 -13.77 17.05
N ILE A 429 -5.05 -12.73 17.17
CA ILE A 429 -5.25 -11.45 16.48
C ILE A 429 -5.41 -11.66 14.97
N ILE A 430 -4.62 -12.55 14.38
CA ILE A 430 -4.63 -12.79 12.93
C ILE A 430 -5.89 -13.49 12.48
N ILE A 431 -6.25 -14.57 13.18
CA ILE A 431 -7.41 -15.38 12.80
C ILE A 431 -8.71 -14.59 12.99
N ASP A 432 -8.82 -13.84 14.08
CA ASP A 432 -10.00 -13.02 14.38
C ASP A 432 -10.21 -11.93 13.31
N ASN A 433 -9.12 -11.45 12.67
CA ASN A 433 -9.15 -10.45 11.60
C ASN A 433 -9.01 -11.03 10.18
N GLY A 434 -8.80 -12.34 10.03
CA GLY A 434 -8.39 -12.97 8.78
C GLY A 434 -9.42 -12.90 7.66
N LYS A 435 -10.68 -12.63 7.99
CA LYS A 435 -11.74 -12.37 6.99
C LYS A 435 -11.56 -11.04 6.27
N TYR A 436 -11.04 -10.02 6.95
CA TYR A 436 -10.85 -8.68 6.42
C TYR A 436 -9.45 -8.50 5.82
N TYR A 437 -8.46 -9.20 6.37
CA TYR A 437 -7.05 -9.11 5.97
C TYR A 437 -6.51 -10.47 5.53
N ARG A 438 -7.01 -10.96 4.40
CA ARG A 438 -6.73 -12.34 3.95
C ARG A 438 -5.27 -12.54 3.57
N GLU A 439 -4.62 -11.52 3.01
CA GLU A 439 -3.21 -11.52 2.63
C GLU A 439 -2.31 -11.71 3.87
N ILE A 440 -2.66 -11.05 4.97
CA ILE A 440 -1.95 -11.17 6.25
C ILE A 440 -2.11 -12.58 6.83
N LEU A 441 -3.33 -13.14 6.76
CA LEU A 441 -3.57 -14.53 7.16
C LEU A 441 -2.72 -15.52 6.35
N ILE A 442 -2.66 -15.37 5.02
CA ILE A 442 -1.86 -16.24 4.15
C ILE A 442 -0.37 -16.13 4.51
N LEU A 443 0.14 -14.91 4.71
CA LEU A 443 1.53 -14.68 5.16
C LEU A 443 1.83 -15.37 6.48
N TYR A 444 0.89 -15.33 7.42
CA TYR A 444 1.02 -16.01 8.71
C TYR A 444 0.99 -17.54 8.58
N LEU A 445 0.09 -18.10 7.78
CA LEU A 445 0.05 -19.55 7.54
C LEU A 445 1.33 -20.03 6.84
N LYS A 446 1.92 -19.22 5.94
CA LYS A 446 3.24 -19.47 5.36
C LYS A 446 4.33 -19.53 6.44
N PHE A 447 4.28 -18.62 7.42
CA PHE A 447 5.20 -18.63 8.55
C PHE A 447 5.06 -19.91 9.39
N ILE A 448 3.84 -20.32 9.73
CA ILE A 448 3.59 -21.56 10.48
C ILE A 448 4.08 -22.79 9.70
N LYS A 449 3.80 -22.87 8.39
CA LYS A 449 4.32 -23.95 7.52
C LYS A 449 5.85 -23.98 7.53
N LYS A 450 6.52 -22.81 7.42
CA LYS A 450 7.99 -22.71 7.43
C LYS A 450 8.57 -23.06 8.80
N LEU A 451 7.93 -22.63 9.90
CA LEU A 451 8.32 -22.94 11.26
C LEU A 451 8.26 -24.44 11.51
N ILE A 452 7.18 -25.11 11.07
CA ILE A 452 7.08 -26.56 11.14
C ILE A 452 8.23 -27.20 10.37
N LYS A 453 8.40 -26.87 9.08
CA LYS A 453 9.43 -27.46 8.20
C LYS A 453 10.86 -27.36 8.74
N LEU A 454 11.20 -26.27 9.44
CA LEU A 454 12.57 -25.98 9.87
C LEU A 454 12.89 -26.38 11.31
N THR A 455 11.91 -26.80 12.12
CA THR A 455 12.18 -27.25 13.50
C THR A 455 12.51 -28.73 13.54
N LYS A 456 13.43 -29.11 14.45
CA LYS A 456 13.86 -30.51 14.59
C LYS A 456 12.73 -31.36 15.17
N HIS A 457 12.78 -32.68 14.94
CA HIS A 457 11.73 -33.67 15.31
C HIS A 457 11.21 -33.64 16.77
N LYS A 458 11.87 -32.93 17.70
CA LYS A 458 11.45 -32.83 19.11
C LYS A 458 10.62 -31.58 19.43
N ASP A 459 10.68 -30.53 18.60
CA ASP A 459 10.08 -29.23 18.89
C ASP A 459 9.01 -28.89 17.83
N SER A 460 7.77 -28.71 18.27
CA SER A 460 6.63 -28.27 17.44
C SER A 460 6.17 -26.88 17.84
N PRO A 461 5.45 -26.15 16.94
CA PRO A 461 4.59 -25.08 17.41
C PRO A 461 3.72 -25.58 18.57
N PRO A 462 3.47 -24.75 19.59
CA PRO A 462 2.72 -25.17 20.77
C PRO A 462 1.34 -25.71 20.41
N TYR A 463 0.86 -26.72 21.15
CA TYR A 463 -0.41 -27.39 20.87
C TYR A 463 -1.58 -26.39 20.80
N LYS A 464 -1.67 -25.46 21.75
CA LYS A 464 -2.77 -24.48 21.78
C LYS A 464 -2.80 -23.58 20.56
N VAL A 465 -1.64 -23.28 19.98
CA VAL A 465 -1.55 -22.48 18.74
C VAL A 465 -2.17 -23.26 17.58
N LEU A 466 -1.78 -24.53 17.42
CA LEU A 466 -2.28 -25.39 16.35
C LEU A 466 -3.77 -25.69 16.51
N GLU A 467 -4.21 -25.98 17.74
CA GLU A 467 -5.61 -26.19 18.08
C GLU A 467 -6.46 -24.97 17.73
N TYR A 468 -5.99 -23.77 18.09
CA TYR A 468 -6.72 -22.53 17.77
C TYR A 468 -6.82 -22.30 16.25
N ILE A 469 -5.76 -22.61 15.49
CA ILE A 469 -5.78 -22.55 14.02
C ILE A 469 -6.86 -23.49 13.46
N PHE A 470 -6.89 -24.75 13.90
CA PHE A 470 -7.81 -25.75 13.38
C PHE A 470 -9.27 -25.43 13.73
N GLN A 471 -9.56 -25.07 14.98
CA GLN A 471 -10.93 -24.76 15.43
C GLN A 471 -11.57 -23.60 14.65
N ASN A 472 -10.77 -22.61 14.23
CA ASN A 472 -11.30 -21.39 13.64
C ASN A 472 -11.23 -21.37 12.11
N LEU A 473 -10.23 -22.03 11.51
CA LEU A 473 -10.00 -21.99 10.06
C LEU A 473 -10.34 -23.29 9.33
N ASP A 474 -10.63 -24.38 10.05
CA ASP A 474 -10.83 -25.71 9.47
C ASP A 474 -12.18 -26.33 9.88
N LYS A 475 -13.26 -25.55 9.71
CA LYS A 475 -14.62 -25.92 10.11
C LYS A 475 -15.15 -27.20 9.43
N ASP A 476 -14.70 -27.47 8.20
CA ASP A 476 -15.14 -28.60 7.38
C ASP A 476 -14.04 -29.65 7.14
N HIS A 477 -12.90 -29.58 7.83
CA HIS A 477 -11.74 -30.47 7.62
C HIS A 477 -11.18 -30.53 6.18
N ASN A 478 -11.49 -29.53 5.35
CA ASN A 478 -11.16 -29.52 3.92
C ASN A 478 -10.61 -28.17 3.44
N SER A 479 -10.13 -27.33 4.35
CA SER A 479 -9.47 -26.09 3.97
C SER A 479 -8.08 -26.39 3.41
N ASN A 480 -7.88 -26.26 2.10
CA ASN A 480 -6.59 -26.53 1.42
C ASN A 480 -5.40 -25.84 2.11
N ASP A 481 -5.59 -24.61 2.59
CA ASP A 481 -4.54 -23.83 3.27
C ASP A 481 -4.09 -24.47 4.59
N ILE A 482 -5.00 -25.18 5.27
CA ILE A 482 -4.79 -25.86 6.55
C ILE A 482 -4.36 -27.31 6.35
N LEU A 483 -4.85 -27.99 5.32
CA LEU A 483 -4.48 -29.38 5.01
C LEU A 483 -2.95 -29.54 4.86
N ASP A 484 -2.29 -28.60 4.19
CA ASP A 484 -0.84 -28.59 4.10
C ASP A 484 -0.16 -28.53 5.48
N ILE A 485 -0.69 -27.74 6.43
CA ILE A 485 -0.15 -27.67 7.80
C ILE A 485 -0.33 -29.03 8.48
N LYS A 486 -1.52 -29.64 8.36
CA LYS A 486 -1.81 -30.97 8.92
C LYS A 486 -0.90 -32.05 8.34
N TYR A 487 -0.65 -32.02 7.03
CA TYR A 487 0.27 -32.94 6.35
C TYR A 487 1.69 -32.77 6.87
N LEU A 488 2.19 -31.54 6.94
CA LEU A 488 3.54 -31.28 7.48
C LEU A 488 3.69 -31.76 8.93
N LEU A 489 2.65 -31.61 9.75
CA LEU A 489 2.66 -32.09 11.14
C LEU A 489 2.75 -33.63 11.21
N LEU A 490 1.99 -34.34 10.39
CA LEU A 490 2.02 -35.82 10.30
C LEU A 490 3.37 -36.32 9.77
N GLN A 491 3.90 -35.68 8.73
CA GLN A 491 5.16 -36.09 8.10
C GLN A 491 6.35 -36.02 9.06
N GLN A 492 6.31 -35.15 10.07
CA GLN A 492 7.41 -35.03 11.03
C GLN A 492 7.42 -36.07 12.13
N GLY A 493 6.33 -36.83 12.33
CA GLY A 493 6.27 -37.91 13.32
C GLY A 493 6.45 -37.42 14.76
N ARG A 494 5.92 -36.24 15.09
CA ARG A 494 6.12 -35.61 16.42
C ARG A 494 5.24 -36.22 17.51
N ARG A 495 5.59 -35.95 18.77
CA ARG A 495 4.76 -36.26 19.95
C ARG A 495 3.61 -35.27 20.07
N TYR A 496 2.48 -35.60 19.45
CA TYR A 496 1.21 -34.93 19.70
C TYR A 496 0.43 -35.61 20.82
N THR A 497 -0.59 -34.95 21.37
CA THR A 497 -1.60 -35.66 22.16
C THR A 497 -2.28 -36.70 21.28
N LYS A 498 -2.77 -37.79 21.89
CA LYS A 498 -3.46 -38.86 21.16
C LYS A 498 -4.66 -38.30 20.40
N GLU A 499 -5.39 -37.37 21.01
CA GLU A 499 -6.55 -36.70 20.44
C GLU A 499 -6.19 -35.91 19.18
N MET A 500 -5.15 -35.08 19.24
CA MET A 500 -4.70 -34.28 18.09
C MET A 500 -4.21 -35.16 16.96
N PHE A 501 -3.42 -36.19 17.27
CA PHE A 501 -2.92 -37.11 16.26
C PHE A 501 -4.06 -37.80 15.51
N MET A 502 -5.08 -38.28 16.25
CA MET A 502 -6.27 -38.88 15.66
C MET A 502 -7.06 -37.90 14.78
N GLU A 503 -7.16 -36.62 15.18
CA GLU A 503 -7.78 -35.59 14.36
C GLU A 503 -7.01 -35.31 13.07
N LEU A 504 -5.67 -35.29 13.14
CA LEU A 504 -4.81 -35.14 11.97
C LEU A 504 -4.97 -36.32 11.00
N LEU A 505 -4.98 -37.55 11.52
CA LEU A 505 -5.22 -38.75 10.72
C LEU A 505 -6.60 -38.69 10.04
N LYS A 506 -7.65 -38.36 10.79
CA LYS A 506 -9.00 -38.22 10.25
C LYS A 506 -9.05 -37.20 9.10
N SER A 507 -8.32 -36.09 9.23
CA SER A 507 -8.23 -35.06 8.18
C SER A 507 -7.45 -35.56 6.95
N LEU A 508 -6.40 -36.36 7.16
CA LEU A 508 -5.61 -36.95 6.08
C LEU A 508 -6.45 -37.87 5.19
N VAL A 509 -7.39 -38.61 5.78
CA VAL A 509 -8.23 -39.60 5.08
C VAL A 509 -9.69 -39.19 4.86
N HIS A 510 -10.03 -37.91 5.05
CA HIS A 510 -11.42 -37.43 4.92
C HIS A 510 -11.93 -37.47 3.48
N GLY A 511 -11.09 -37.10 2.51
CA GLY A 511 -11.40 -37.06 1.09
C GLY A 511 -10.16 -36.69 0.26
N VAL A 512 -10.24 -36.81 -1.05
CA VAL A 512 -9.10 -36.48 -1.92
C VAL A 512 -8.86 -34.97 -1.94
N ASN A 513 -7.65 -34.57 -1.59
CA ASN A 513 -7.16 -33.21 -1.79
C ASN A 513 -6.74 -33.04 -3.26
N THR A 514 -7.69 -32.68 -4.12
CA THR A 514 -7.46 -32.51 -5.57
C THR A 514 -6.41 -31.45 -5.90
N THR A 515 -6.14 -30.51 -4.99
CA THR A 515 -5.13 -29.46 -5.18
C THR A 515 -3.70 -29.97 -4.88
N ASN A 516 -3.56 -30.91 -3.95
CA ASN A 516 -2.24 -31.41 -3.51
C ASN A 516 -2.22 -32.93 -3.28
N VAL A 517 -2.73 -33.69 -4.25
CA VAL A 517 -2.89 -35.15 -4.20
C VAL A 517 -1.58 -35.88 -3.89
N LEU A 518 -0.48 -35.45 -4.52
CA LEU A 518 0.83 -36.09 -4.32
C LEU A 518 1.35 -35.89 -2.89
N GLU A 519 1.12 -34.72 -2.29
CA GLU A 519 1.52 -34.48 -0.90
C GLU A 519 0.65 -35.27 0.08
N GLN A 520 -0.64 -35.48 -0.23
CA GLN A 520 -1.51 -36.36 0.54
C GLN A 520 -1.01 -37.81 0.50
N LEU A 521 -0.71 -38.36 -0.69
CA LEU A 521 -0.16 -39.71 -0.84
C LEU A 521 1.19 -39.88 -0.13
N LYS A 522 2.08 -38.90 -0.26
CA LYS A 522 3.35 -38.88 0.46
C LYS A 522 3.16 -38.88 1.97
N THR A 523 2.18 -38.13 2.48
CA THR A 523 1.86 -38.11 3.91
C THR A 523 1.34 -39.45 4.39
N ILE A 524 0.43 -40.10 3.64
CA ILE A 524 -0.06 -41.46 3.94
C ILE A 524 1.10 -42.46 3.98
N ALA A 525 1.99 -42.40 2.98
CA ALA A 525 3.19 -43.24 2.92
C ALA A 525 4.10 -43.07 4.16
N ILE A 526 4.33 -41.84 4.60
CA ILE A 526 5.15 -41.54 5.78
C ILE A 526 4.46 -42.03 7.06
N VAL A 527 3.17 -41.77 7.23
CA VAL A 527 2.39 -42.26 8.37
C VAL A 527 2.43 -43.79 8.43
N ASN A 528 2.23 -44.47 7.31
CA ASN A 528 2.31 -45.93 7.24
C ASN A 528 3.70 -46.44 7.64
N GLN A 529 4.77 -45.78 7.21
CA GLN A 529 6.12 -46.14 7.61
C GLN A 529 6.36 -45.93 9.12
N GLN A 530 5.81 -44.86 9.70
CA GLN A 530 5.88 -44.62 11.15
C GLN A 530 5.11 -45.70 11.95
N ILE A 531 3.98 -46.19 11.44
CA ILE A 531 3.24 -47.33 12.00
C ILE A 531 4.13 -48.58 11.96
N LEU A 532 4.69 -48.92 10.79
CA LEU A 532 5.55 -50.11 10.59
C LEU A 532 6.81 -50.10 11.47
N ASN A 533 7.39 -48.92 11.70
CA ASN A 533 8.58 -48.78 12.53
C ASN A 533 8.27 -48.84 14.04
N GLY A 534 7.00 -48.90 14.44
CA GLY A 534 6.59 -48.79 15.84
C GLY A 534 6.90 -47.43 16.47
N GLU A 535 7.14 -46.39 15.65
CA GLU A 535 7.44 -45.03 16.11
C GLU A 535 6.20 -44.32 16.64
N LEU A 536 5.02 -44.76 16.20
CA LEU A 536 3.73 -44.41 16.77
C LEU A 536 3.50 -45.23 18.05
N ILE A 537 4.32 -44.97 19.06
CA ILE A 537 4.06 -45.44 20.42
C ILE A 537 2.86 -44.65 20.93
N VAL A 538 1.65 -45.16 20.66
CA VAL A 538 0.51 -44.88 21.54
C VAL A 538 0.94 -45.43 22.89
N ASN A 539 1.27 -44.55 23.83
CA ASN A 539 1.74 -44.94 25.15
C ASN A 539 0.71 -45.88 25.81
N ASN A 540 1.02 -47.17 25.76
CA ASN A 540 0.71 -48.28 26.67
C ASN A 540 0.49 -49.54 25.84
N ASN A 541 1.21 -50.60 26.24
CA ASN A 541 1.21 -51.93 25.64
C ASN A 541 -0.14 -52.65 25.74
N ASP A 542 -1.18 -52.14 25.08
CA ASP A 542 -2.42 -52.88 24.85
C ASP A 542 -2.96 -52.48 23.47
N VAL A 543 -2.94 -53.44 22.56
CA VAL A 543 -3.76 -53.57 21.33
C VAL A 543 -3.76 -52.34 20.43
N PHE A 544 -3.29 -52.54 19.19
CA PHE A 544 -3.50 -51.62 18.06
C PHE A 544 -4.87 -50.92 18.15
N ASP A 545 -4.84 -49.64 18.53
CA ASP A 545 -5.96 -48.87 19.09
C ASP A 545 -7.21 -48.95 18.19
N GLU A 546 -8.38 -49.31 18.72
CA GLU A 546 -9.67 -49.29 17.99
C GLU A 546 -9.90 -47.92 17.29
N LEU A 547 -9.34 -46.86 17.86
CA LEU A 547 -9.32 -45.51 17.30
C LEU A 547 -8.52 -45.39 16.00
N LEU A 548 -7.41 -46.10 15.84
CA LEU A 548 -6.61 -46.08 14.61
C LEU A 548 -7.37 -46.76 13.47
N VAL A 549 -8.02 -47.89 13.76
CA VAL A 549 -8.91 -48.57 12.81
C VAL A 549 -10.04 -47.63 12.36
N LYS A 550 -10.72 -47.02 13.33
CA LYS A 550 -11.88 -46.16 13.10
C LYS A 550 -11.54 -44.86 12.38
N ASN A 551 -10.45 -44.18 12.76
CA ASN A 551 -10.15 -42.83 12.29
C ASN A 551 -9.20 -42.81 11.08
N TYR A 552 -8.49 -43.91 10.81
CA TYR A 552 -7.52 -43.97 9.71
C TYR A 552 -7.83 -45.08 8.71
N PHE A 553 -7.84 -46.35 9.12
CA PHE A 553 -7.98 -47.47 8.17
C PHE A 553 -9.36 -47.55 7.50
N HIS A 554 -10.45 -47.38 8.25
CA HIS A 554 -11.80 -47.39 7.66
C HIS A 554 -12.01 -46.26 6.63
N PRO A 555 -11.73 -44.98 6.92
CA PRO A 555 -11.90 -43.93 5.92
C PRO A 555 -10.90 -44.05 4.75
N LEU A 556 -9.75 -44.70 4.95
CA LEU A 556 -8.77 -44.93 3.90
C LEU A 556 -9.31 -45.81 2.77
N GLU A 557 -10.22 -46.74 3.04
CA GLU A 557 -10.92 -47.53 1.99
C GLU A 557 -11.64 -46.61 1.00
N ASN A 558 -12.44 -45.67 1.53
CA ASN A 558 -13.16 -44.70 0.72
C ASN A 558 -12.20 -43.77 -0.04
N LEU A 559 -11.13 -43.32 0.61
CA LEU A 559 -10.14 -42.46 -0.03
C LEU A 559 -9.43 -43.17 -1.19
N LEU A 560 -9.02 -44.43 -1.01
CA LEU A 560 -8.37 -45.22 -2.06
C LEU A 560 -9.30 -45.43 -3.26
N ASN A 561 -10.59 -45.70 -3.03
CA ASN A 561 -11.57 -45.78 -4.10
C ASN A 561 -11.73 -44.45 -4.85
N GLN A 562 -11.70 -43.32 -4.15
CA GLN A 562 -11.69 -42.00 -4.79
C GLN A 562 -10.41 -41.77 -5.62
N PHE A 563 -9.24 -42.20 -5.14
CA PHE A 563 -8.01 -42.13 -5.93
C PHE A 563 -8.06 -43.00 -7.19
N ILE A 564 -8.65 -44.20 -7.10
CA ILE A 564 -8.87 -45.07 -8.26
C ILE A 564 -9.77 -44.37 -9.29
N SER A 565 -10.91 -43.83 -8.85
CA SER A 565 -11.82 -43.07 -9.72
C SER A 565 -11.11 -41.91 -10.42
N LEU A 566 -10.32 -41.12 -9.67
CA LEU A 566 -9.54 -40.01 -10.24
C LEU A 566 -8.50 -40.47 -11.26
N LEU A 567 -7.85 -41.61 -11.02
CA LEU A 567 -6.89 -42.19 -11.95
C LEU A 567 -7.57 -42.67 -13.24
N GLU A 568 -8.76 -43.27 -13.13
CA GLU A 568 -9.57 -43.71 -14.28
C GLU A 568 -10.08 -42.52 -15.11
N ASP A 569 -10.61 -41.48 -14.46
CA ASP A 569 -11.07 -40.25 -15.11
C ASP A 569 -9.92 -39.55 -15.86
N SER A 570 -8.73 -39.50 -15.25
CA SER A 570 -7.53 -38.91 -15.86
C SER A 570 -7.07 -39.70 -17.09
N LYS A 571 -7.12 -41.04 -17.04
CA LYS A 571 -6.78 -41.91 -18.19
C LYS A 571 -7.77 -41.75 -19.36
N LEU A 572 -9.05 -41.49 -19.07
CA LEU A 572 -10.08 -41.27 -20.10
C LEU A 572 -9.91 -39.92 -20.81
N GLN A 573 -9.47 -38.88 -20.09
CA GLN A 573 -9.21 -37.56 -20.69
C GLN A 573 -7.94 -37.54 -21.56
N ASP A 574 -6.88 -38.24 -21.14
CA ASP A 574 -5.63 -38.36 -21.92
C ASP A 574 -5.81 -39.08 -23.27
N ASN A 575 -6.72 -40.05 -23.35
CA ASN A 575 -7.02 -40.75 -24.61
C ASN A 575 -7.68 -39.83 -25.67
N ASN A 576 -8.21 -38.67 -25.27
CA ASN A 576 -8.88 -37.72 -26.15
C ASN A 576 -8.02 -36.50 -26.54
N ASN A 577 -6.93 -36.19 -25.83
CA ASN A 577 -6.07 -35.04 -26.10
C ASN A 577 -4.61 -35.47 -26.37
N ASN A 578 -4.21 -35.43 -27.65
CA ASN A 578 -2.91 -35.95 -28.14
C ASN A 578 -1.66 -35.11 -27.80
N ASN A 579 -1.72 -34.10 -26.91
CA ASN A 579 -0.58 -33.22 -26.62
C ASN A 579 -0.41 -32.99 -25.10
N ASN A 580 0.73 -33.45 -24.54
CA ASN A 580 1.24 -33.32 -23.15
C ASN A 580 0.70 -34.31 -22.08
N PRO A 581 1.48 -34.67 -21.03
CA PRO A 581 2.13 -35.98 -21.09
C PRO A 581 1.79 -36.95 -19.92
N ASN A 582 1.63 -38.23 -20.30
CA ASN A 582 1.43 -39.45 -19.50
C ASN A 582 2.43 -39.67 -18.31
N TRP A 583 3.37 -38.76 -18.03
CA TRP A 583 4.29 -38.90 -16.89
C TRP A 583 3.63 -38.50 -15.56
N GLU A 584 2.72 -37.52 -15.54
CA GLU A 584 2.03 -37.09 -14.31
C GLU A 584 1.11 -38.19 -13.78
N ILE A 585 0.32 -38.81 -14.66
CA ILE A 585 -0.53 -39.97 -14.35
C ILE A 585 0.33 -41.15 -13.86
N LYS A 586 1.48 -41.41 -14.49
CA LYS A 586 2.40 -42.46 -14.05
C LYS A 586 2.99 -42.18 -12.67
N ILE A 587 3.37 -40.94 -12.36
CA ILE A 587 3.86 -40.55 -11.04
C ILE A 587 2.76 -40.78 -10.00
N PHE A 588 1.53 -40.34 -10.29
CA PHE A 588 0.39 -40.56 -9.40
C PHE A 588 0.13 -42.05 -9.15
N GLN A 589 0.06 -42.86 -10.22
CA GLN A 589 -0.13 -44.32 -10.14
C GLN A 589 1.00 -44.99 -9.33
N ASN A 590 2.26 -44.59 -9.53
CA ASN A 590 3.39 -45.18 -8.82
C ASN A 590 3.37 -44.85 -7.31
N ASN A 591 3.04 -43.62 -6.94
CA ASN A 591 2.90 -43.24 -5.53
C ASN A 591 1.71 -43.96 -4.88
N LEU A 592 0.59 -44.12 -5.59
CA LEU A 592 -0.56 -44.87 -5.11
C LEU A 592 -0.24 -46.35 -4.89
N LYS A 593 0.51 -46.98 -5.81
CA LYS A 593 1.03 -48.35 -5.64
C LYS A 593 1.94 -48.47 -4.41
N PHE A 594 2.82 -47.49 -4.19
CA PHE A 594 3.68 -47.49 -3.00
C PHE A 594 2.86 -47.43 -1.71
N VAL A 595 1.84 -46.56 -1.65
CA VAL A 595 0.89 -46.49 -0.54
C VAL A 595 0.19 -47.82 -0.32
N ALA A 596 -0.38 -48.44 -1.36
CA ALA A 596 -1.06 -49.73 -1.27
C ALA A 596 -0.14 -50.85 -0.71
N VAL A 597 1.11 -50.91 -1.16
CA VAL A 597 2.10 -51.87 -0.64
C VAL A 597 2.39 -51.63 0.85
N SER A 598 2.52 -50.37 1.28
CA SER A 598 2.77 -50.05 2.68
C SER A 598 1.61 -50.45 3.60
N ILE A 599 0.36 -50.30 3.14
CA ILE A 599 -0.84 -50.71 3.87
C ILE A 599 -0.89 -52.23 4.04
N ILE A 600 -0.65 -52.99 2.96
CA ILE A 600 -0.61 -54.46 3.01
C ILE A 600 0.41 -54.94 4.06
N LYS A 601 1.60 -54.34 4.08
CA LYS A 601 2.65 -54.70 5.06
C LYS A 601 2.21 -54.49 6.51
N ILE A 602 1.48 -53.42 6.80
CA ILE A 602 0.96 -53.14 8.16
C ILE A 602 -0.02 -54.24 8.56
N ILE A 603 -0.98 -54.53 7.68
CA ILE A 603 -2.03 -55.53 7.92
C ILE A 603 -1.43 -56.93 8.11
N GLU A 604 -0.39 -57.29 7.35
CA GLU A 604 0.29 -58.58 7.46
C GLU A 604 1.14 -58.73 8.74
N GLN A 605 1.60 -57.63 9.35
CA GLN A 605 2.38 -57.66 10.59
C GLN A 605 1.51 -57.87 11.86
N ASP A 606 0.30 -57.31 11.92
CA ASP A 606 -0.57 -57.31 13.12
C ASP A 606 -1.67 -58.40 13.11
N SER A 607 -1.31 -59.58 12.59
CA SER A 607 -2.17 -60.73 12.22
C SER A 607 -3.17 -61.31 13.26
N ASN A 608 -3.42 -60.71 14.42
CA ASN A 608 -4.17 -61.35 15.50
C ASN A 608 -5.59 -60.85 15.84
N ASP A 609 -6.15 -59.72 15.36
CA ASP A 609 -7.52 -59.34 15.83
C ASP A 609 -8.44 -58.49 14.91
N LEU A 610 -8.20 -58.36 13.61
CA LEU A 610 -8.89 -57.35 12.77
C LEU A 610 -9.52 -57.86 11.45
N LEU A 611 -10.11 -59.06 11.46
CA LEU A 611 -10.42 -59.85 10.26
C LEU A 611 -11.45 -59.26 9.25
N THR A 612 -12.34 -58.35 9.64
CA THR A 612 -13.39 -57.85 8.72
C THR A 612 -13.00 -56.59 7.96
N THR A 613 -12.45 -55.57 8.63
CA THR A 613 -11.99 -54.32 7.99
C THR A 613 -10.73 -54.52 7.15
N THR A 614 -9.88 -55.48 7.52
CA THR A 614 -8.65 -55.77 6.76
C THR A 614 -8.92 -56.43 5.40
N THR A 615 -10.03 -57.13 5.22
CA THR A 615 -10.26 -57.88 3.97
C THR A 615 -10.59 -56.96 2.79
N GLU A 616 -11.43 -55.94 2.99
CA GLU A 616 -11.83 -55.00 1.94
C GLU A 616 -10.67 -54.07 1.54
N LEU A 617 -10.00 -53.47 2.53
CA LEU A 617 -8.81 -52.66 2.31
C LEU A 617 -7.67 -53.44 1.61
N LEU A 618 -7.47 -54.72 1.95
CA LEU A 618 -6.50 -55.59 1.25
C LEU A 618 -6.87 -55.81 -0.22
N ASN A 619 -8.16 -56.01 -0.52
CA ASN A 619 -8.61 -56.19 -1.90
C ASN A 619 -8.38 -54.92 -2.73
N ILE A 620 -8.79 -53.76 -2.21
CA ILE A 620 -8.56 -52.46 -2.87
C ILE A 620 -7.05 -52.23 -3.13
N CYS A 621 -6.21 -52.50 -2.13
CA CYS A 621 -4.75 -52.37 -2.28
C CYS A 621 -4.19 -53.32 -3.35
N ARG A 622 -4.66 -54.57 -3.40
CA ARG A 622 -4.24 -55.55 -4.42
C ARG A 622 -4.67 -55.11 -5.83
N ASP A 623 -5.87 -54.55 -5.97
CA ASP A 623 -6.36 -54.03 -7.24
C ASP A 623 -5.50 -52.86 -7.74
N ILE A 624 -5.14 -51.92 -6.86
CA ILE A 624 -4.22 -50.82 -7.17
C ILE A 624 -2.85 -51.33 -7.67
N ILE A 625 -2.29 -52.36 -7.02
CA ILE A 625 -0.99 -52.93 -7.38
C ILE A 625 -1.06 -53.61 -8.75
N ASN A 626 -2.13 -54.38 -8.98
CA ASN A 626 -2.34 -55.17 -10.20
C ASN A 626 -2.84 -54.34 -11.39
N ALA A 627 -3.36 -53.14 -11.15
CA ALA A 627 -3.77 -52.20 -12.19
C ALA A 627 -2.56 -51.82 -13.08
N LYS A 628 -2.65 -52.20 -14.36
CA LYS A 628 -1.63 -51.86 -15.38
C LYS A 628 -1.71 -50.39 -15.77
#